data_AF-A0A2M8DS52-F1
#
_entry.id   AF-A0A2M8DS52-F1
#
_cell.length_a   1.000
_cell.length_b   1.000
_cell.length_c   1.000
_cell.angle_alpha   90.00
_cell.angle_beta   90.00
_cell.angle_gamma   90.00
#
_symmetry.space_group_name_H-M   'P 1'
#
loop_
_entity.id
_entity.type
_entity.pdbx_description
1 polymer ?
#
loop_
_entity_poly.entity_id
_entity_poly.type
_entity_poly.pdbx_seq_one_letter_code
_entity_poly.pdbx_strand_id
1 'polypeptide(L)'
;MSRLLDLVRKINESGESLPFPGIDPEAYLKMKETDDEYSGYTTPTDEIIERCKAEGIKVVTGKLPESGNIFVLPAGSNDIEMDSIAPHQLSINTVENEHLRELIRLTTKKEI
;
A
#
# COMPACT_ATOMS: atom_id res chain seq x y z
N MET A 1 -20.53 8.32 2.81
CA MET A 1 -19.48 7.28 2.93
C MET A 1 -18.48 7.49 1.80
N SER A 2 -17.23 7.80 2.11
CA SER A 2 -16.22 8.13 1.10
C SER A 2 -15.97 6.94 0.17
N ARG A 3 -15.95 7.16 -1.15
CA ARG A 3 -15.76 6.11 -2.19
C ARG A 3 -14.55 5.21 -1.92
N LEU A 4 -13.50 5.78 -1.34
CA LEU A 4 -12.29 5.05 -0.92
C LEU A 4 -12.56 4.01 0.17
N LEU A 5 -13.38 4.33 1.18
CA LEU A 5 -13.70 3.41 2.28
C LEU A 5 -14.54 2.23 1.82
N ASP A 6 -15.42 2.45 0.84
CA ASP A 6 -16.19 1.37 0.23
C ASP A 6 -15.28 0.40 -0.53
N LEU A 7 -14.27 0.91 -1.25
CA LEU A 7 -13.27 0.08 -1.93
C LEU A 7 -12.43 -0.74 -0.95
N VAL A 8 -11.93 -0.12 0.12
CA VAL A 8 -11.17 -0.84 1.16
C VAL A 8 -12.01 -1.93 1.80
N ARG A 9 -13.29 -1.65 2.09
CA ARG A 9 -14.22 -2.66 2.62
C ARG A 9 -14.38 -3.83 1.64
N LYS A 10 -14.61 -3.55 0.35
CA LYS A 10 -14.77 -4.59 -0.68
C LYS A 10 -13.52 -5.43 -0.89
N ILE A 11 -12.34 -4.80 -0.82
CA ILE A 11 -11.05 -5.50 -0.88
C ILE A 11 -10.94 -6.50 0.28
N ASN A 12 -11.25 -6.04 1.49
CA ASN A 12 -11.16 -6.86 2.70
C ASN A 12 -12.35 -7.81 2.92
N GLU A 13 -13.41 -7.73 2.11
CA GLU A 13 -14.63 -8.55 2.27
C GLU A 13 -14.34 -10.04 2.07
N SER A 14 -13.39 -10.36 1.19
CA SER A 14 -12.90 -11.73 0.97
C SER A 14 -12.15 -12.30 2.19
N GLY A 15 -11.59 -11.44 3.04
CA GLY A 15 -10.71 -11.84 4.16
C GLY A 15 -9.36 -12.43 3.72
N GLU A 16 -9.08 -12.46 2.41
CA GLU A 16 -7.84 -13.01 1.85
C GLU A 16 -6.80 -11.91 1.63
N SER A 17 -5.52 -12.27 1.74
CA SER A 17 -4.45 -11.38 1.31
C SER A 17 -4.44 -11.30 -0.21
N LEU A 18 -4.18 -10.10 -0.73
CA LEU A 18 -4.05 -9.89 -2.16
C LEU A 18 -2.64 -10.24 -2.63
N PRO A 19 -2.48 -10.74 -3.86
CA PRO A 19 -1.16 -10.86 -4.46
C PRO A 19 -0.50 -9.49 -4.54
N PHE A 20 0.79 -9.43 -4.26
CA PHE A 20 1.54 -8.20 -4.35
C PHE A 20 1.79 -7.82 -5.82
N PRO A 21 1.28 -6.67 -6.29
CA PRO A 21 1.46 -6.25 -7.68
C PRO A 21 2.88 -5.75 -7.97
N GLY A 22 3.71 -5.54 -6.95
CA GLY A 22 4.99 -4.84 -7.08
C GLY A 22 4.86 -3.33 -6.82
N ILE A 23 6.00 -2.66 -6.81
CA ILE A 23 6.13 -1.21 -6.61
C ILE A 23 6.43 -0.57 -7.96
N ASP A 24 5.87 0.62 -8.17
CA ASP A 24 6.23 1.47 -9.30
C ASP A 24 7.74 1.82 -9.22
N PRO A 25 8.51 1.70 -10.30
CA PRO A 25 9.96 1.93 -10.26
C PRO A 25 10.36 3.32 -9.73
N GLU A 26 9.57 4.37 -10.03
CA GLU A 26 9.85 5.72 -9.54
C GLU A 26 9.55 5.84 -8.05
N ALA A 27 8.46 5.20 -7.60
CA ALA A 27 8.14 5.12 -6.18
C ALA A 27 9.20 4.34 -5.39
N TYR A 28 9.68 3.21 -5.95
CA TYR A 28 10.73 2.40 -5.33
C TYR A 28 12.01 3.21 -5.11
N LEU A 29 12.45 3.98 -6.11
CA LEU A 29 13.63 4.83 -5.98
C LEU A 29 13.47 5.86 -4.85
N LYS A 30 12.32 6.54 -4.77
CA LYS A 30 12.05 7.51 -3.68
C LYS A 30 12.03 6.85 -2.30
N MET A 31 11.46 5.64 -2.20
CA MET A 31 11.47 4.87 -0.95
C MET A 31 12.90 4.48 -0.55
N LYS A 32 13.73 4.05 -1.52
CA LYS A 32 15.14 3.76 -1.30
C LYS A 32 15.95 4.99 -0.89
N GLU A 33 15.68 6.16 -1.46
CA GLU A 33 16.31 7.41 -1.02
C GLU A 33 15.93 7.72 0.44
N THR A 34 14.67 7.52 0.81
CA THR A 34 14.19 7.71 2.18
C THR A 34 14.85 6.73 3.16
N ASP A 35 15.04 5.46 2.77
CA ASP A 35 15.76 4.48 3.58
C ASP A 35 17.21 4.92 3.86
N ASP A 36 17.90 5.48 2.86
CA ASP A 36 19.27 5.97 2.99
C ASP A 36 19.33 7.22 3.89
N GLU A 37 18.38 8.15 3.72
CA GLU A 37 18.29 9.37 4.54
C GLU A 37 17.94 9.08 6.01
N TYR A 38 17.12 8.06 6.27
CA TYR A 38 16.60 7.69 7.59
C TYR A 38 17.03 6.30 8.03
N SER A 39 18.22 5.87 7.64
CA SER A 39 18.75 4.54 7.95
C SER A 39 18.64 4.20 9.45
N GLY A 40 17.88 3.15 9.77
CA GLY A 40 17.65 2.66 11.13
C GLY A 40 16.41 3.22 11.84
N TYR A 41 15.65 4.11 11.21
CA TYR A 41 14.37 4.62 11.73
C TYR A 41 13.14 3.93 11.15
N THR A 42 13.23 3.34 9.96
CA THR A 42 12.14 2.62 9.28
C THR A 42 12.58 1.22 8.86
N THR A 43 11.62 0.31 8.65
CA THR A 43 11.89 -0.99 8.04
C THR A 43 12.45 -0.77 6.63
N PRO A 44 13.54 -1.42 6.22
CA PRO A 44 14.08 -1.27 4.88
C PRO A 44 13.04 -1.62 3.81
N THR A 45 12.94 -0.81 2.76
CA THR A 45 11.99 -0.98 1.66
C THR A 45 12.09 -2.37 1.03
N ASP A 46 13.30 -2.89 0.84
CA ASP A 46 13.50 -4.22 0.28
C ASP A 46 12.91 -5.32 1.18
N GLU A 47 13.02 -5.20 2.50
CA GLU A 47 12.43 -6.13 3.46
C GLU A 47 10.89 -6.09 3.42
N ILE A 48 10.30 -4.89 3.37
CA ILE A 48 8.84 -4.73 3.21
C ILE A 48 8.37 -5.39 1.91
N ILE A 49 9.09 -5.18 0.81
CA ILE A 49 8.80 -5.77 -0.51
C ILE A 49 8.88 -7.30 -0.46
N GLU A 50 9.91 -7.87 0.16
CA GLU A 50 10.03 -9.32 0.30
C GLU A 50 8.87 -9.91 1.11
N ARG A 51 8.49 -9.25 2.21
CA ARG A 51 7.33 -9.65 3.02
C ARG A 51 6.02 -9.57 2.22
N CYS A 52 5.82 -8.50 1.46
CA CYS A 52 4.66 -8.39 0.58
C CYS A 52 4.61 -9.51 -0.47
N LYS A 53 5.76 -9.90 -1.04
CA LYS A 53 5.83 -11.03 -1.99
C LYS A 53 5.54 -12.37 -1.33
N ALA A 54 6.02 -12.59 -0.10
CA ALA A 54 5.88 -13.86 0.61
C ALA A 54 4.49 -14.05 1.23
N GLU A 55 3.92 -13.00 1.82
CA GLU A 55 2.69 -13.06 2.61
C GLU A 55 1.46 -12.53 1.83
N GLY A 56 1.70 -11.83 0.72
CA GLY A 56 0.71 -10.98 0.08
C GLY A 56 0.54 -9.65 0.82
N ILE A 57 -0.45 -8.87 0.38
CA ILE A 57 -0.74 -7.55 0.93
C ILE A 57 -2.15 -7.48 1.52
N LYS A 58 -2.31 -6.57 2.47
CA LYS A 58 -3.62 -6.13 2.96
C LYS A 58 -3.74 -4.62 2.86
N VAL A 59 -4.98 -4.15 2.75
CA VAL A 59 -5.29 -2.72 2.66
C VAL A 59 -5.97 -2.29 3.95
N VAL A 60 -5.42 -1.30 4.64
CA VAL A 60 -5.95 -0.78 5.89
C VAL A 60 -6.20 0.72 5.81
N THR A 61 -7.16 1.20 6.59
CA THR A 61 -7.38 2.63 6.80
C THR A 61 -6.57 3.10 8.00
N GLY A 62 -5.91 4.25 7.88
CA GLY A 62 -5.26 4.92 9.01
C GLY A 62 -6.24 5.55 9.99
N LYS A 63 -5.71 6.27 10.99
CA LYS A 63 -6.48 6.92 12.08
C LYS A 63 -7.55 7.91 11.58
N LEU A 64 -7.38 8.48 10.39
CA LEU A 64 -8.32 9.42 9.76
C LEU A 64 -8.79 8.89 8.40
N PRO A 65 -9.74 7.93 8.37
CA PRO A 65 -10.25 7.34 7.14
C PRO A 65 -10.90 8.36 6.19
N GLU A 66 -11.49 9.42 6.74
CA GLU A 66 -12.16 10.48 5.96
C GLU A 66 -11.18 11.36 5.18
N SER A 67 -9.93 11.49 5.65
CA SER A 67 -8.87 12.21 4.95
C SER A 67 -8.30 11.45 3.76
N GLY A 68 -8.61 10.15 3.64
CA GLY A 68 -8.05 9.27 2.60
C GLY A 68 -6.69 8.69 2.97
N ASN A 69 -6.38 8.60 4.28
CA ASN A 69 -5.20 7.91 4.78
C ASN A 69 -5.43 6.40 4.66
N ILE A 70 -5.02 5.84 3.53
CA ILE A 70 -5.13 4.41 3.24
C ILE A 70 -3.73 3.89 3.00
N PHE A 71 -3.44 2.75 3.61
CA PHE A 71 -2.12 2.15 3.62
C PHE A 71 -2.22 0.69 3.18
N VAL A 72 -1.15 0.23 2.56
CA VAL A 72 -0.94 -1.15 2.14
C VAL A 72 0.16 -1.70 3.01
N LEU A 73 -0.03 -2.90 3.55
CA LEU A 73 0.91 -3.57 4.45
C LEU A 73 1.11 -5.00 4.00
N PRO A 74 2.24 -5.64 4.34
CA PRO A 74 2.35 -7.08 4.32
C PRO A 74 1.21 -7.70 5.14
N ALA A 75 0.64 -8.81 4.66
CA ALA A 75 -0.57 -9.39 5.27
C ALA A 75 -0.42 -9.68 6.78
N GLY A 76 0.75 -10.19 7.20
CA GLY A 76 1.06 -10.46 8.61
C GLY A 76 1.55 -9.26 9.43
N SER A 77 1.84 -8.10 8.82
CA SER A 77 2.29 -6.92 9.56
C SER A 77 1.14 -6.13 10.17
N ASN A 78 1.27 -5.64 11.40
CA ASN A 78 0.33 -4.68 11.99
C ASN A 78 0.98 -3.29 12.23
N ASP A 79 2.23 -3.11 11.81
CA ASP A 79 3.02 -1.91 12.04
C ASP A 79 2.80 -0.90 10.90
N ILE A 80 1.68 -0.19 10.96
CA ILE A 80 1.32 0.82 9.96
C ILE A 80 2.39 1.91 9.83
N GLU A 81 3.05 2.30 10.92
CA GLU A 81 4.02 3.40 10.89
C GLU A 81 5.32 3.04 10.18
N MET A 82 5.73 1.77 10.22
CA MET A 82 7.03 1.32 9.71
C MET A 82 6.93 0.52 8.40
N ASP A 83 5.85 -0.25 8.23
CA ASP A 83 5.68 -1.16 7.10
C ASP A 83 4.66 -0.66 6.07
N SER A 84 4.14 0.57 6.22
CA SER A 84 3.12 1.07 5.30
C SER A 84 3.69 1.50 3.96
N ILE A 85 2.97 1.09 2.93
CA ILE A 85 3.15 1.52 1.55
C ILE A 85 1.90 2.28 1.14
N ALA A 86 2.06 3.44 0.52
CA ALA A 86 0.92 4.20 0.02
C ALA A 86 0.39 3.53 -1.27
N PRO A 87 -0.95 3.44 -1.48
CA PRO A 87 -1.50 2.73 -2.64
C PRO A 87 -0.99 3.23 -3.99
N HIS A 88 -0.74 4.54 -4.14
CA HIS A 88 -0.21 5.13 -5.38
C HIS A 88 1.23 4.70 -5.72
N GLN A 89 1.96 4.10 -4.77
CA GLN A 89 3.30 3.53 -5.00
C GLN A 89 3.26 2.13 -5.60
N LEU A 90 2.09 1.45 -5.61
CA LEU A 90 1.95 0.12 -6.20
C LEU A 90 1.92 0.18 -7.73
N SER A 91 2.45 -0.86 -8.37
CA SER A 91 2.38 -1.00 -9.82
C SER A 91 0.94 -1.30 -10.26
N ILE A 92 0.25 -0.31 -10.82
CA ILE A 92 -1.16 -0.45 -11.23
C ILE A 92 -1.37 -1.48 -12.36
N ASN A 93 -0.35 -1.70 -13.19
CA ASN A 93 -0.45 -2.51 -14.42
C ASN A 93 -0.55 -4.02 -14.15
N THR A 94 -0.10 -4.46 -12.99
CA THR A 94 -0.03 -5.86 -12.55
C THR A 94 -1.12 -6.21 -11.53
N VAL A 95 -1.97 -5.24 -11.17
CA VAL A 95 -3.05 -5.44 -10.21
C VAL A 95 -4.20 -6.21 -10.85
N GLU A 96 -4.44 -7.41 -10.35
CA GLU A 96 -5.56 -8.27 -10.77
C GLU A 96 -6.88 -7.86 -10.10
N ASN A 97 -6.84 -7.35 -8.87
CA ASN A 97 -8.03 -6.94 -8.14
C ASN A 97 -8.58 -5.58 -8.62
N GLU A 98 -9.77 -5.57 -9.20
CA GLU A 98 -10.37 -4.36 -9.77
C GLU A 98 -10.59 -3.24 -8.74
N HIS A 99 -10.93 -3.59 -7.49
CA HIS A 99 -11.14 -2.61 -6.42
C HIS A 99 -9.82 -1.99 -5.95
N LEU A 100 -8.74 -2.77 -5.86
CA LEU A 100 -7.40 -2.26 -5.60
C LEU A 100 -6.93 -1.36 -6.75
N ARG A 101 -7.17 -1.75 -8.00
CA ARG A 101 -6.81 -0.93 -9.16
C ARG A 101 -7.53 0.42 -9.15
N GLU A 102 -8.82 0.42 -8.82
CA GLU A 102 -9.63 1.63 -8.67
C GLU A 102 -9.11 2.50 -7.50
N LEU A 103 -8.73 1.87 -6.37
CA LEU A 103 -8.16 2.55 -5.21
C LEU A 103 -6.89 3.31 -5.59
N ILE A 104 -5.94 2.63 -6.25
CA ILE A 104 -4.66 3.22 -6.70
C ILE A 104 -4.91 4.41 -7.63
N ARG A 105 -5.87 4.31 -8.56
CA ARG A 105 -6.24 5.43 -9.45
C ARG A 105 -6.75 6.65 -8.69
N LEU A 106 -7.58 6.43 -7.67
CA LEU A 106 -8.16 7.52 -6.89
C LEU A 106 -7.12 8.20 -5.98
N THR A 107 -6.15 7.45 -5.46
CA THR A 107 -5.07 8.01 -4.64
C THR A 107 -4.02 8.73 -5.49
N THR A 108 -3.70 8.22 -6.68
CA THR A 108 -2.76 8.87 -7.61
C THR A 108 -3.27 10.23 -8.10
N LYS A 109 -4.58 10.38 -8.32
CA LYS A 109 -5.20 11.63 -8.77
C LYS A 109 -5.26 12.73 -7.70
N LYS A 110 -4.91 12.43 -6.45
CA LYS A 110 -5.03 13.36 -5.31
C LYS A 110 -3.77 14.21 -5.09
N GLU A 111 -2.66 13.95 -5.78
CA GLU A 111 -1.44 14.78 -5.75
C GLU A 111 -1.53 16.00 -6.69
N ILE A 112 -2.61 16.80 -6.60
CA ILE A 112 -2.75 18.09 -7.31
C ILE A 112 -3.18 19.18 -6.33
#